data_AF-A0A2D6MFB7-F1
#
_entry.id   AF-A0A2D6MFB7-F1
#
_cell.length_a   1.000
_cell.length_b   1.000
_cell.length_c   1.000
_cell.angle_alpha   90.00
_cell.angle_beta   90.00
_cell.angle_gamma   90.00
#
_symmetry.space_group_name_H-M   'P 1'
#
loop_
_entity.id
_entity.type
_entity.pdbx_description
1 polymer ?
#
loop_
_entity_poly.entity_id
_entity_poly.type
_entity_poly.pdbx_seq_one_letter_code
_entity_poly.pdbx_strand_id
1 'polypeptide(L)'
;MSGVSNFFTDLNPEDKRTNIISTVSAPLWSNGVTNLNDSSTGFYTSSVQSGSSGNYYYDVYDKAGTDSTREVQFAVAYGHRDGKGSLSTSVGNNPTKAIYSQFRNIAIQNPNSNTQFNFNANGESSTNYLADDIWVININRARYREKMDPGNWELHLSGSTLGSGISVMGQKLKLIDDSGATADSTIRDSQRVFNVVSGSISSGTSVTPEAHTAVLQTAIDSAGSYGYFYPELGVIVLNANAISSSTGLSLPRSTDSNDNSAQTLWTAIEGGNFFQARREEQIKSSHYFCRVESGQYNWSQNPTYYTGSNGNLTNPTFIQNPKSYITTVGLYNDNNELLAVAKLSQPLLKSQDREAVIKVRLDF
;
A
#
# COMPACT_ATOMS: atom_id res chain seq x y z
N MET A 1 3.84 25.45 56.31
CA MET A 1 3.05 24.95 55.17
C MET A 1 3.98 24.89 53.97
N SER A 2 4.59 23.74 53.71
CA SER A 2 5.40 23.54 52.50
C SER A 2 4.45 23.58 51.29
N GLY A 3 4.71 24.46 50.34
CA GLY A 3 3.91 24.56 49.12
C GLY A 3 3.85 23.21 48.43
N VAL A 4 2.65 22.69 48.21
CA VAL A 4 2.42 21.51 47.38
C VAL A 4 2.68 21.95 45.94
N SER A 5 3.88 21.68 45.42
CA SER A 5 4.29 22.15 44.09
C SER A 5 3.98 21.19 42.96
N ASN A 6 3.60 19.93 43.23
CA ASN A 6 3.43 18.92 42.18
C ASN A 6 2.01 18.35 42.17
N PHE A 7 1.11 18.98 41.41
CA PHE A 7 -0.13 18.35 40.97
C PHE A 7 0.11 17.33 39.85
N PHE A 8 1.25 17.45 39.16
CA PHE A 8 1.68 16.59 38.07
C PHE A 8 2.95 15.82 38.45
N THR A 9 3.09 14.60 37.95
CA THR A 9 4.34 13.86 38.00
C THR A 9 5.03 14.03 36.65
N ASP A 10 6.25 14.55 36.69
CA ASP A 10 7.06 14.71 35.50
C ASP A 10 7.45 13.34 34.94
N LEU A 11 7.34 13.21 33.62
CA LEU A 11 7.78 12.01 32.92
C LEU A 11 9.29 12.09 32.68
N ASN A 12 10.03 11.15 33.27
CA ASN A 12 11.46 10.99 33.04
C ASN A 12 11.75 10.66 31.56
N PRO A 13 12.92 11.03 31.03
CA PRO A 13 13.30 10.69 29.65
C PRO A 13 13.27 9.19 29.36
N GLU A 14 13.57 8.34 30.35
CA GLU A 14 13.56 6.88 30.20
C GLU A 14 12.14 6.29 30.02
N ASP A 15 11.14 7.01 30.51
CA ASP A 15 9.72 6.65 30.44
C ASP A 15 9.04 7.18 29.16
N LYS A 16 9.81 7.85 28.31
CA LYS A 16 9.38 8.34 26.99
C LYS A 16 10.05 7.49 25.92
N ARG A 17 9.24 6.79 25.12
CA ARG A 17 9.70 6.11 23.90
C ARG A 17 8.95 6.68 22.73
N THR A 18 9.51 7.72 22.12
CA THR A 18 8.92 8.42 20.98
C THR A 18 9.43 7.86 19.66
N ASN A 19 8.68 8.13 18.59
CA ASN A 19 9.06 7.82 17.22
C ASN A 19 9.37 6.32 16.97
N ILE A 20 8.61 5.43 17.63
CA ILE A 20 8.65 4.01 17.30
C ILE A 20 7.86 3.82 16.03
N ILE A 21 8.54 3.42 14.96
CA ILE A 21 7.92 3.15 13.66
C ILE A 21 7.44 1.70 13.67
N SER A 22 6.17 1.47 13.34
CA SER A 22 5.66 0.14 13.04
C SER A 22 5.01 0.13 11.67
N THR A 23 5.40 -0.82 10.82
CA THR A 23 4.74 -1.06 9.54
C THR A 23 3.51 -1.92 9.76
N VAL A 24 2.36 -1.46 9.30
CA VAL A 24 1.08 -2.18 9.32
C VAL A 24 0.64 -2.41 7.90
N SER A 25 0.23 -3.63 7.58
CA SER A 25 -0.24 -4.01 6.24
C SER A 25 -1.70 -4.44 6.23
N ALA A 26 -2.44 -4.03 5.21
CA ALA A 26 -3.87 -4.27 5.05
C ALA A 26 -4.22 -4.64 3.59
N PRO A 27 -5.37 -5.28 3.33
CA PRO A 27 -5.87 -5.49 1.98
C PRO A 27 -5.99 -4.17 1.18
N LEU A 28 -5.66 -4.21 -0.11
CA LEU A 28 -5.65 -3.03 -0.97
C LEU A 28 -7.05 -2.66 -1.50
N TRP A 29 -7.89 -3.65 -1.78
CA TRP A 29 -9.13 -3.46 -2.55
C TRP A 29 -10.30 -2.95 -1.70
N SER A 30 -11.36 -2.45 -2.36
CA SER A 30 -12.59 -2.01 -1.68
C SER A 30 -13.16 -3.08 -0.75
N ASN A 31 -13.85 -2.64 0.30
CA ASN A 31 -14.46 -3.52 1.31
C ASN A 31 -13.46 -4.40 2.07
N GLY A 32 -12.15 -4.13 1.97
CA GLY A 32 -11.12 -4.87 2.69
C GLY A 32 -10.88 -6.28 2.15
N VAL A 33 -11.21 -6.55 0.88
CA VAL A 33 -10.92 -7.85 0.25
C VAL A 33 -9.46 -7.93 -0.19
N THR A 34 -8.83 -9.08 0.01
CA THR A 34 -7.40 -9.31 -0.29
C THR A 34 -7.14 -9.50 -1.78
N ASN A 35 -8.10 -10.05 -2.51
CA ASN A 35 -8.01 -10.29 -3.94
C ASN A 35 -9.28 -9.84 -4.66
N LEU A 36 -9.10 -9.34 -5.87
CA LEU A 36 -10.17 -9.25 -6.86
C LEU A 36 -10.19 -10.61 -7.58
N ASN A 37 -11.26 -11.36 -7.37
CA ASN A 37 -11.50 -12.64 -8.00
C ASN A 37 -12.96 -12.75 -8.45
N ASP A 38 -13.18 -13.29 -9.63
CA ASP A 38 -14.48 -13.39 -10.29
C ASP A 38 -15.03 -12.09 -10.90
N SER A 39 -15.74 -12.30 -12.01
CA SER A 39 -16.69 -11.40 -12.68
C SER A 39 -17.84 -10.90 -11.80
N SER A 40 -17.88 -11.28 -10.51
CA SER A 40 -18.86 -10.84 -9.51
C SER A 40 -18.24 -9.91 -8.44
N THR A 41 -16.92 -9.90 -8.27
CA THR A 41 -16.24 -9.04 -7.26
C THR A 41 -15.10 -8.19 -7.82
N GLY A 42 -14.96 -8.09 -9.15
CA GLY A 42 -14.05 -7.12 -9.75
C GLY A 42 -13.91 -7.22 -11.26
N PHE A 43 -13.07 -6.34 -11.79
CA PHE A 43 -12.68 -6.22 -13.20
C PHE A 43 -13.69 -5.58 -14.16
N TYR A 44 -14.72 -4.90 -13.67
CA TYR A 44 -15.68 -4.23 -14.53
C TYR A 44 -15.12 -2.95 -15.16
N THR A 45 -15.47 -2.65 -16.41
CA THR A 45 -15.25 -1.36 -17.06
C THR A 45 -16.58 -0.67 -17.38
N SER A 46 -16.55 0.62 -17.73
CA SER A 46 -17.75 1.36 -18.13
C SER A 46 -17.83 1.52 -19.65
N SER A 47 -18.97 1.14 -20.23
CA SER A 47 -19.27 1.38 -21.65
C SER A 47 -19.26 2.87 -22.01
N VAL A 48 -19.65 3.76 -21.08
CA VAL A 48 -19.57 5.22 -21.24
C VAL A 48 -18.12 5.70 -21.35
N GLN A 49 -17.21 5.09 -20.59
CA GLN A 49 -15.79 5.40 -20.64
C GLN A 49 -15.19 4.99 -21.99
N SER A 50 -15.54 3.80 -22.47
CA SER A 50 -15.09 3.29 -23.78
C SER A 50 -15.41 4.25 -24.93
N GLY A 51 -16.54 4.97 -24.87
CA GLY A 51 -16.94 5.99 -25.85
C GLY A 51 -16.37 7.40 -25.63
N SER A 52 -15.57 7.64 -24.59
CA SER A 52 -15.05 8.97 -24.24
C SER A 52 -13.55 8.93 -23.90
N SER A 53 -13.18 8.59 -22.66
CA SER A 53 -11.77 8.55 -22.24
C SER A 53 -11.07 7.22 -22.53
N GLY A 54 -11.75 6.24 -23.13
CA GLY A 54 -11.20 4.92 -23.49
C GLY A 54 -10.01 5.00 -24.44
N ASN A 55 -9.88 6.09 -25.19
CA ASN A 55 -8.68 6.39 -25.99
C ASN A 55 -7.42 6.61 -25.13
N TYR A 56 -7.58 6.88 -23.84
CA TYR A 56 -6.49 7.16 -22.91
C TYR A 56 -6.33 6.05 -21.87
N TYR A 57 -7.42 5.68 -21.18
CA TYR A 57 -7.36 4.69 -20.12
C TYR A 57 -8.73 4.06 -19.87
N TYR A 58 -8.71 2.89 -19.22
CA TYR A 58 -9.87 2.17 -18.74
C TYR A 58 -9.82 2.08 -17.22
N ASP A 59 -10.84 2.60 -16.55
CA ASP A 59 -11.02 2.44 -15.12
C ASP A 59 -11.66 1.08 -14.85
N VAL A 60 -11.09 0.38 -13.89
CA VAL A 60 -11.53 -0.93 -13.46
C VAL A 60 -12.20 -0.81 -12.11
N TYR A 61 -13.47 -1.21 -12.05
CA TYR A 61 -14.36 -1.08 -10.90
C TYR A 61 -14.51 -2.42 -10.18
N ASP A 62 -14.88 -2.37 -8.89
CA ASP A 62 -15.23 -3.55 -8.08
C ASP A 62 -16.61 -4.13 -8.40
N LYS A 63 -17.51 -3.31 -8.95
CA LYS A 63 -18.91 -3.69 -9.23
C LYS A 63 -19.35 -3.27 -10.63
N ALA A 64 -20.41 -3.93 -11.10
CA ALA A 64 -21.02 -3.66 -12.39
C ALA A 64 -21.50 -2.21 -12.55
N GLY A 65 -21.56 -1.73 -13.79
CA GLY A 65 -21.86 -0.33 -14.11
C GLY A 65 -23.25 0.18 -13.69
N THR A 66 -24.18 -0.70 -13.32
CA THR A 66 -25.50 -0.35 -12.80
C THR A 66 -25.48 -0.01 -11.30
N ASP A 67 -24.40 -0.34 -10.58
CA ASP A 67 -24.29 -0.07 -9.14
C ASP A 67 -23.72 1.34 -8.89
N SER A 68 -24.51 2.17 -8.19
CA SER A 68 -24.11 3.54 -7.81
C SER A 68 -23.01 3.60 -6.73
N THR A 69 -22.74 2.49 -6.06
CA THR A 69 -21.73 2.35 -4.99
C THR A 69 -20.43 1.71 -5.47
N ARG A 70 -20.24 1.60 -6.78
CA ARG A 70 -19.02 1.09 -7.39
C ARG A 70 -17.85 2.05 -7.16
N GLU A 71 -16.69 1.50 -6.87
CA GLU A 71 -15.46 2.23 -6.65
C GLU A 71 -14.39 1.80 -7.67
N VAL A 72 -13.62 2.78 -8.17
CA VAL A 72 -12.46 2.50 -9.04
C VAL A 72 -11.36 1.85 -8.20
N GLN A 73 -10.91 0.67 -8.61
CA GLN A 73 -9.80 -0.05 -7.98
C GLN A 73 -8.46 0.37 -8.58
N PHE A 74 -8.37 0.33 -9.92
CA PHE A 74 -7.19 0.72 -10.68
C PHE A 74 -7.57 1.13 -12.11
N ALA A 75 -6.65 1.72 -12.83
CA ALA A 75 -6.79 2.08 -14.24
C ALA A 75 -5.73 1.37 -15.09
N VAL A 76 -6.09 1.03 -16.32
CA VAL A 76 -5.19 0.44 -17.32
C VAL A 76 -5.02 1.43 -18.47
N ALA A 77 -3.77 1.67 -18.87
CA ALA A 77 -3.43 2.56 -19.97
C ALA A 77 -2.37 1.93 -20.89
N TYR A 78 -2.35 2.38 -22.14
CA TYR A 78 -1.32 2.06 -23.12
C TYR A 78 -0.63 3.34 -23.59
N GLY A 79 0.70 3.31 -23.61
CA GLY A 79 1.51 4.42 -24.08
C GLY A 79 2.45 3.96 -25.18
N HIS A 80 2.61 4.78 -26.21
CA HIS A 80 3.61 4.58 -27.25
C HIS A 80 4.36 5.89 -27.50
N ARG A 81 5.69 5.85 -27.53
CA ARG A 81 6.57 7.01 -27.68
C ARG A 81 6.22 7.92 -28.85
N ASP A 82 5.98 7.33 -30.02
CA ASP A 82 5.60 8.05 -31.24
C ASP A 82 4.08 8.27 -31.40
N GLY A 83 3.26 7.77 -30.48
CA GLY A 83 1.80 7.92 -30.55
C GLY A 83 1.06 6.88 -31.39
N LYS A 84 1.71 5.78 -31.75
CA LYS A 84 1.06 4.66 -32.46
C LYS A 84 0.00 3.99 -31.58
N GLY A 85 -0.93 3.30 -32.23
CA GLY A 85 -2.09 2.66 -31.61
C GLY A 85 -3.18 3.64 -31.17
N SER A 86 -3.10 4.91 -31.58
CA SER A 86 -4.15 5.90 -31.32
C SER A 86 -4.46 6.72 -32.55
N LEU A 87 -5.73 7.08 -32.69
CA LEU A 87 -6.17 8.06 -33.67
C LEU A 87 -5.70 9.46 -33.24
N SER A 88 -5.06 10.18 -34.16
CA SER A 88 -4.61 11.54 -33.89
C SER A 88 -5.70 12.54 -34.27
N THR A 89 -6.14 13.39 -33.34
CA THR A 89 -7.08 14.48 -33.68
C THR A 89 -6.36 15.70 -34.28
N SER A 90 -5.03 15.76 -34.17
CA SER A 90 -4.15 16.78 -34.75
C SER A 90 -2.70 16.28 -34.69
N VAL A 91 -1.86 16.64 -35.68
CA VAL A 91 -0.45 16.18 -35.77
C VAL A 91 0.29 16.36 -34.45
N GLY A 92 0.75 15.26 -33.87
CA GLY A 92 1.53 15.25 -32.62
C GLY A 92 0.72 15.17 -31.33
N ASN A 93 -0.62 15.26 -31.38
CA ASN A 93 -1.52 15.15 -30.22
C ASN A 93 -2.08 13.73 -30.04
N ASN A 94 -1.25 12.72 -30.24
CA ASN A 94 -1.65 11.33 -30.07
C ASN A 94 -1.86 11.00 -28.57
N PRO A 95 -3.04 10.47 -28.18
CA PRO A 95 -3.30 10.04 -26.80
C PRO A 95 -2.22 9.13 -26.19
N THR A 96 -1.77 8.13 -26.95
CA THR A 96 -0.76 7.16 -26.46
C THR A 96 0.61 7.79 -26.27
N LYS A 97 0.93 8.86 -27.02
CA LYS A 97 2.16 9.65 -26.84
C LYS A 97 2.12 10.45 -25.54
N ALA A 98 0.98 11.09 -25.27
CA ALA A 98 0.78 11.83 -24.03
C ALA A 98 0.95 10.92 -22.81
N ILE A 99 0.33 9.73 -22.83
CA ILE A 99 0.43 8.73 -21.76
C ILE A 99 1.87 8.27 -21.54
N TYR A 100 2.57 7.89 -22.62
CA TYR A 100 3.97 7.47 -22.53
C TYR A 100 4.82 8.56 -21.89
N SER A 101 4.65 9.81 -22.33
CA SER A 101 5.40 10.96 -21.80
C SER A 101 5.08 11.27 -20.34
N GLN A 102 3.83 11.12 -19.91
CA GLN A 102 3.40 11.34 -18.53
C GLN A 102 4.06 10.32 -17.60
N PHE A 103 3.93 9.03 -17.92
CA PHE A 103 4.50 7.97 -17.09
C PHE A 103 6.03 8.02 -17.09
N ARG A 104 6.65 8.34 -18.22
CA ARG A 104 8.10 8.60 -18.27
C ARG A 104 8.53 9.68 -17.29
N ASN A 105 7.82 10.82 -17.26
CA ASN A 105 8.24 11.96 -16.43
C ASN A 105 8.12 11.68 -14.92
N ILE A 106 7.24 10.77 -14.51
CA ILE A 106 7.06 10.41 -13.08
C ILE A 106 7.87 9.19 -12.66
N ALA A 107 8.09 8.23 -13.57
CA ALA A 107 8.64 6.91 -13.23
C ALA A 107 10.13 6.78 -13.58
N ILE A 108 10.63 7.54 -14.54
CA ILE A 108 12.05 7.48 -14.96
C ILE A 108 12.83 8.57 -14.23
N GLN A 109 13.91 8.17 -13.55
CA GLN A 109 14.86 9.11 -12.98
C GLN A 109 15.58 9.85 -14.11
N ASN A 110 15.63 11.18 -14.01
CA ASN A 110 16.19 12.07 -15.02
C ASN A 110 15.55 11.88 -16.43
N PRO A 111 14.27 12.26 -16.59
CA PRO A 111 13.59 12.10 -17.87
C PRO A 111 14.27 12.92 -18.97
N ASN A 112 14.99 14.00 -18.67
CA ASN A 112 15.63 14.84 -19.70
C ASN A 112 16.70 14.11 -20.52
N SER A 113 17.42 13.16 -19.93
CA SER A 113 18.40 12.32 -20.64
C SER A 113 17.82 10.97 -21.08
N ASN A 114 16.87 10.43 -20.32
CA ASN A 114 16.28 9.12 -20.59
C ASN A 114 14.95 9.27 -21.32
N THR A 115 14.93 9.03 -22.64
CA THR A 115 13.73 9.18 -23.46
C THR A 115 12.81 7.96 -23.47
N GLN A 116 13.28 6.82 -22.98
CA GLN A 116 12.56 5.54 -23.03
C GLN A 116 12.71 4.74 -21.74
N PHE A 117 11.72 3.91 -21.45
CA PHE A 117 11.84 2.85 -20.44
C PHE A 117 12.84 1.81 -20.93
N ASN A 118 13.82 1.49 -20.09
CA ASN A 118 14.82 0.48 -20.39
C ASN A 118 14.55 -0.76 -19.54
N PHE A 119 13.98 -1.84 -20.09
CA PHE A 119 13.65 -3.06 -19.34
C PHE A 119 14.86 -4.01 -19.26
N ASN A 120 15.94 -3.55 -18.63
CA ASN A 120 17.22 -4.26 -18.50
C ASN A 120 17.43 -4.87 -17.10
N ALA A 121 16.34 -5.31 -16.45
CA ALA A 121 16.39 -5.87 -15.10
C ALA A 121 17.04 -4.93 -14.06
N ASN A 122 16.66 -3.65 -14.06
CA ASN A 122 17.26 -2.62 -13.19
C ASN A 122 18.80 -2.50 -13.33
N GLY A 123 19.34 -2.76 -14.52
CA GLY A 123 20.78 -2.74 -14.78
C GLY A 123 21.51 -4.03 -14.43
N GLU A 124 20.81 -5.07 -13.96
CA GLU A 124 21.39 -6.40 -13.74
C GLU A 124 21.63 -7.16 -15.05
N SER A 125 20.91 -6.83 -16.13
CA SER A 125 21.15 -7.38 -17.46
C SER A 125 22.23 -6.59 -18.21
N SER A 126 23.09 -7.31 -18.93
CA SER A 126 24.10 -6.72 -19.82
C SER A 126 23.50 -6.15 -21.11
N THR A 127 22.23 -6.45 -21.41
CA THR A 127 21.53 -6.00 -22.61
C THR A 127 20.47 -4.96 -22.24
N ASN A 128 20.49 -3.83 -22.94
CA ASN A 128 19.43 -2.82 -22.83
C ASN A 128 18.25 -3.18 -23.73
N TYR A 129 17.03 -2.95 -23.22
CA TYR A 129 15.81 -3.03 -24.01
C TYR A 129 15.06 -1.70 -23.89
N LEU A 130 15.27 -0.79 -24.85
CA LEU A 130 14.62 0.51 -24.88
C LEU A 130 13.23 0.36 -25.52
N ALA A 131 12.20 0.33 -24.69
CA ALA A 131 10.83 0.09 -25.14
C ALA A 131 10.20 1.34 -25.76
N ASP A 132 9.64 1.19 -26.96
CA ASP A 132 8.82 2.23 -27.59
C ASP A 132 7.40 2.26 -27.06
N ASP A 133 6.92 1.17 -26.47
CA ASP A 133 5.60 1.06 -25.90
C ASP A 133 5.55 0.37 -24.55
N ILE A 134 4.55 0.78 -23.77
CA ILE A 134 4.32 0.33 -22.41
C ILE A 134 2.84 0.11 -22.18
N TRP A 135 2.54 -0.86 -21.33
CA TRP A 135 1.29 -0.87 -20.61
C TRP A 135 1.49 -0.37 -19.20
N VAL A 136 0.47 0.26 -18.64
CA VAL A 136 0.53 0.77 -17.28
C VAL A 136 -0.72 0.37 -16.53
N ILE A 137 -0.53 -0.15 -15.32
CA ILE A 137 -1.57 -0.37 -14.32
C ILE A 137 -1.33 0.65 -13.21
N ASN A 138 -2.30 1.54 -13.01
CA ASN A 138 -2.24 2.59 -12.00
C ASN A 138 -3.30 2.33 -10.94
N ILE A 139 -2.90 1.99 -9.72
CA ILE A 139 -3.81 1.77 -8.61
C ILE A 139 -4.42 3.10 -8.18
N ASN A 140 -5.73 3.11 -7.92
CA ASN A 140 -6.39 4.32 -7.46
C ASN A 140 -5.82 4.74 -6.08
N ARG A 141 -5.41 6.01 -5.95
CA ARG A 141 -4.83 6.57 -4.73
C ARG A 141 -5.71 6.42 -3.49
N ALA A 142 -7.03 6.29 -3.66
CA ALA A 142 -7.95 6.03 -2.55
C ALA A 142 -7.79 4.62 -1.93
N ARG A 143 -7.11 3.68 -2.61
CA ARG A 143 -6.93 2.28 -2.16
C ARG A 143 -5.78 2.12 -1.18
N TYR A 144 -4.69 2.84 -1.39
CA TYR A 144 -3.51 2.83 -0.51
C TYR A 144 -3.35 4.17 0.20
N ARG A 145 -2.71 4.19 1.38
CA ARG A 145 -2.41 5.44 2.10
C ARG A 145 -1.01 5.94 1.86
N GLU A 146 0.00 5.09 2.02
CA GLU A 146 1.40 5.47 1.79
C GLU A 146 1.94 4.79 0.54
N LYS A 147 2.02 3.46 0.55
CA LYS A 147 2.51 2.67 -0.57
C LYS A 147 1.77 1.34 -0.68
N MET A 148 1.92 0.72 -1.85
CA MET A 148 1.58 -0.69 -2.05
C MET A 148 2.66 -1.58 -1.43
N ASP A 149 2.28 -2.71 -0.87
CA ASP A 149 3.14 -3.64 -0.11
C ASP A 149 3.98 -4.51 -1.07
N PRO A 150 5.32 -4.31 -1.14
CA PRO A 150 6.20 -5.11 -1.99
C PRO A 150 6.22 -6.59 -1.58
N GLY A 151 6.28 -7.49 -2.55
CA GLY A 151 6.31 -8.93 -2.34
C GLY A 151 4.95 -9.53 -2.00
N ASN A 152 3.90 -8.71 -1.95
CA ASN A 152 2.56 -9.09 -1.50
C ASN A 152 1.46 -8.79 -2.54
N TRP A 153 1.83 -8.66 -3.81
CA TRP A 153 0.88 -8.60 -4.92
C TRP A 153 1.14 -9.70 -5.95
N GLU A 154 0.06 -10.18 -6.57
CA GLU A 154 0.09 -11.16 -7.64
C GLU A 154 -1.04 -10.84 -8.63
N LEU A 155 -0.67 -10.69 -9.91
CA LEU A 155 -1.60 -10.43 -11.01
C LEU A 155 -1.56 -11.60 -11.99
N HIS A 156 -2.73 -12.10 -12.41
CA HIS A 156 -2.82 -13.09 -13.48
C HIS A 156 -3.27 -12.42 -14.77
N LEU A 157 -2.60 -12.78 -15.87
CA LEU A 157 -2.99 -12.41 -17.23
C LEU A 157 -3.34 -13.68 -18.00
N SER A 158 -4.54 -13.71 -18.58
CA SER A 158 -4.88 -14.75 -19.56
C SER A 158 -4.25 -14.43 -20.90
N GLY A 159 -3.69 -15.44 -21.54
CA GLY A 159 -3.23 -15.37 -22.93
C GLY A 159 -4.19 -16.04 -23.90
N SER A 160 -4.10 -15.67 -25.18
CA SER A 160 -4.84 -16.31 -26.28
C SER A 160 -4.11 -17.51 -26.86
N THR A 161 -2.78 -17.53 -26.83
CA THR A 161 -1.93 -18.65 -27.30
C THR A 161 -0.49 -18.42 -26.85
N LEU A 162 0.15 -19.40 -26.19
CA LEU A 162 1.61 -19.43 -26.09
C LEU A 162 2.19 -19.78 -27.45
N GLY A 163 3.14 -18.97 -27.94
CA GLY A 163 3.91 -19.25 -29.14
C GLY A 163 4.80 -20.48 -28.95
N SER A 164 4.24 -21.68 -29.18
CA SER A 164 4.93 -22.92 -29.55
C SER A 164 3.88 -24.04 -29.68
N GLY A 165 2.93 -23.93 -30.60
CA GLY A 165 2.10 -25.06 -31.11
C GLY A 165 1.31 -25.92 -30.11
N ILE A 166 1.39 -25.64 -28.81
CA ILE A 166 0.76 -26.38 -27.72
C ILE A 166 -0.15 -25.36 -27.03
N SER A 167 -1.38 -25.30 -27.53
CA SER A 167 -2.47 -24.63 -26.82
C SER A 167 -2.81 -25.45 -25.59
N VAL A 168 -2.18 -25.16 -24.45
CA VAL A 168 -2.72 -25.59 -23.16
C VAL A 168 -3.73 -24.52 -22.76
N MET A 169 -4.99 -24.72 -23.12
CA MET A 169 -6.09 -23.93 -22.57
C MET A 169 -5.92 -23.82 -21.05
N GLY A 170 -5.78 -22.59 -20.53
CA GLY A 170 -5.76 -22.33 -19.08
C GLY A 170 -4.40 -21.97 -18.46
N GLN A 171 -3.29 -21.86 -19.21
CA GLN A 171 -2.06 -21.27 -18.65
C GLN A 171 -2.17 -19.74 -18.59
N LYS A 172 -2.12 -19.20 -17.36
CA LYS A 172 -2.11 -17.76 -17.07
C LYS A 172 -0.68 -17.32 -16.77
N LEU A 173 -0.25 -16.20 -17.34
CA LEU A 173 0.98 -15.55 -16.91
C LEU A 173 0.72 -14.92 -15.55
N LYS A 174 1.45 -15.37 -14.53
CA LYS A 174 1.37 -14.84 -13.17
C LYS A 174 2.52 -13.88 -12.94
N LEU A 175 2.23 -12.67 -12.53
CA LEU A 175 3.20 -11.60 -12.30
C LEU A 175 3.25 -11.26 -10.82
N ILE A 176 4.47 -11.15 -10.30
CA ILE A 176 4.81 -10.66 -8.97
C ILE A 176 5.98 -9.68 -9.08
N ASP A 177 6.38 -9.04 -8.00
CA ASP A 177 7.67 -8.34 -7.95
C ASP A 177 8.81 -9.20 -7.39
N ASP A 178 10.04 -8.74 -7.58
CA ASP A 178 11.27 -9.39 -7.13
C ASP A 178 11.81 -8.87 -5.77
N SER A 179 11.02 -8.14 -4.97
CA SER A 179 11.49 -7.59 -3.69
C SER A 179 11.88 -8.69 -2.69
N GLY A 180 11.20 -9.83 -2.70
CA GLY A 180 11.34 -10.88 -1.69
C GLY A 180 10.79 -10.50 -0.31
N ALA A 181 10.07 -9.38 -0.19
CA ALA A 181 9.57 -8.84 1.08
C ALA A 181 8.26 -9.47 1.59
N THR A 182 7.84 -10.63 1.06
CA THR A 182 6.56 -11.28 1.38
C THR A 182 6.37 -11.54 2.88
N ALA A 183 7.43 -12.00 3.57
CA ALA A 183 7.39 -12.32 5.00
C ALA A 183 7.94 -11.20 5.90
N ASP A 184 8.75 -10.29 5.33
CA ASP A 184 9.47 -9.25 6.07
C ASP A 184 9.59 -7.99 5.21
N SER A 185 8.85 -6.94 5.59
CA SER A 185 8.83 -5.66 4.89
C SER A 185 10.09 -4.82 5.07
N THR A 186 11.05 -5.26 5.90
CA THR A 186 12.36 -4.60 6.03
C THR A 186 13.32 -4.98 4.90
N ILE A 187 13.04 -6.06 4.17
CA ILE A 187 13.84 -6.50 3.04
C ILE A 187 13.70 -5.48 1.90
N ARG A 188 14.82 -4.88 1.49
CA ARG A 188 14.89 -3.91 0.38
C ARG A 188 13.95 -2.69 0.56
N ASP A 189 13.64 -2.30 1.80
CA ASP A 189 12.75 -1.15 2.08
C ASP A 189 13.28 0.19 1.52
N SER A 190 14.60 0.33 1.35
CA SER A 190 15.21 1.51 0.71
C SER A 190 15.04 1.55 -0.82
N GLN A 191 14.65 0.44 -1.45
CA GLN A 191 14.51 0.33 -2.90
C GLN A 191 13.11 0.78 -3.31
N ARG A 192 13.05 1.73 -4.26
CA ARG A 192 11.78 2.35 -4.70
C ARG A 192 11.22 1.75 -6.01
N VAL A 193 11.99 0.88 -6.66
CA VAL A 193 11.63 0.27 -7.95
C VAL A 193 12.02 -1.19 -7.91
N PHE A 194 11.07 -2.07 -8.21
CA PHE A 194 11.27 -3.52 -8.29
C PHE A 194 11.02 -4.01 -9.70
N ASN A 195 11.65 -5.11 -10.09
CA ASN A 195 11.33 -5.73 -11.38
C ASN A 195 10.04 -6.53 -11.25
N VAL A 196 9.22 -6.49 -12.30
CA VAL A 196 8.10 -7.42 -12.44
C VAL A 196 8.64 -8.73 -12.99
N VAL A 197 8.30 -9.84 -12.34
CA VAL A 197 8.74 -11.18 -12.73
C VAL A 197 7.61 -12.18 -12.74
N SER A 198 7.78 -13.28 -13.50
CA SER A 198 6.81 -14.37 -13.44
C SER A 198 6.95 -15.16 -12.14
N GLY A 199 5.86 -15.34 -11.40
CA GLY A 199 5.87 -16.07 -10.13
C GLY A 199 4.52 -16.10 -9.42
N SER A 200 4.48 -16.66 -8.22
CA SER A 200 3.28 -16.69 -7.37
C SER A 200 3.66 -16.55 -5.89
N ILE A 201 2.85 -15.83 -5.12
CA ILE A 201 3.06 -15.59 -3.69
C ILE A 201 2.54 -16.76 -2.82
N SER A 202 1.60 -17.57 -3.32
CA SER A 202 0.99 -18.70 -2.59
C SER A 202 1.96 -19.85 -2.29
N SER A 203 3.05 -19.99 -3.04
CA SER A 203 4.07 -21.03 -2.82
C SER A 203 5.15 -20.63 -1.81
N GLY A 204 5.08 -19.42 -1.22
CA GLY A 204 6.10 -18.91 -0.28
C GLY A 204 7.51 -18.82 -0.86
N THR A 205 7.62 -19.01 -2.17
CA THR A 205 8.82 -19.08 -2.99
C THR A 205 8.35 -18.68 -4.37
N SER A 206 9.09 -17.83 -5.09
CA SER A 206 9.04 -17.82 -6.56
C SER A 206 9.01 -19.28 -7.00
N VAL A 207 7.96 -19.71 -7.69
CA VAL A 207 7.74 -21.14 -8.01
C VAL A 207 9.03 -21.67 -8.67
N THR A 208 9.77 -22.49 -7.90
CA THR A 208 11.14 -23.00 -8.13
C THR A 208 12.25 -21.92 -8.31
N PRO A 209 13.49 -22.14 -7.83
CA PRO A 209 14.67 -21.27 -8.11
C PRO A 209 15.12 -21.22 -9.58
N GLU A 210 14.33 -21.76 -10.50
CA GLU A 210 14.44 -21.54 -11.95
C GLU A 210 13.38 -20.53 -12.45
N ALA A 211 12.55 -20.01 -11.53
CA ALA A 211 11.62 -18.91 -11.72
C ALA A 211 12.34 -17.74 -12.39
N HIS A 212 11.89 -17.40 -13.58
CA HIS A 212 12.49 -16.40 -14.45
C HIS A 212 12.78 -15.10 -13.69
N THR A 213 14.02 -14.92 -13.25
CA THR A 213 14.52 -13.63 -12.76
C THR A 213 14.37 -12.60 -13.87
N ALA A 214 14.34 -11.31 -13.53
CA ALA A 214 14.28 -10.27 -14.54
C ALA A 214 15.43 -10.39 -15.57
N VAL A 215 16.61 -10.85 -15.13
CA VAL A 215 17.75 -11.16 -16.01
C VAL A 215 17.43 -12.31 -16.96
N LEU A 216 16.89 -13.43 -16.48
CA LEU A 216 16.54 -14.56 -17.35
C LEU A 216 15.44 -14.19 -18.36
N GLN A 217 14.48 -13.35 -17.97
CA GLN A 217 13.44 -12.85 -18.89
C GLN A 217 14.04 -12.03 -20.02
N THR A 218 15.07 -11.22 -19.74
CA THR A 218 15.73 -10.42 -20.78
C THR A 218 16.39 -11.27 -21.86
N ALA A 219 16.74 -12.52 -21.54
CA ALA A 219 17.32 -13.48 -22.50
C ALA A 219 16.27 -14.16 -23.39
N ILE A 220 14.99 -14.16 -23.00
CA ILE A 220 13.90 -14.74 -23.78
C ILE A 220 13.54 -13.77 -24.90
N ASP A 221 13.71 -14.22 -26.15
CA ASP A 221 13.38 -13.50 -27.37
C ASP A 221 13.97 -12.07 -27.48
N SER A 222 15.02 -11.77 -26.69
CA SER A 222 15.59 -10.42 -26.54
C SER A 222 14.54 -9.34 -26.20
N ALA A 223 13.45 -9.73 -25.53
CA ALA A 223 12.30 -8.87 -25.30
C ALA A 223 12.42 -7.96 -24.05
N GLY A 224 13.47 -8.11 -23.25
CA GLY A 224 13.64 -7.39 -21.97
C GLY A 224 12.87 -8.04 -20.80
N SER A 225 12.94 -7.44 -19.61
CA SER A 225 12.15 -7.88 -18.45
C SER A 225 10.66 -7.55 -18.61
N TYR A 226 9.80 -8.18 -17.82
CA TYR A 226 8.35 -7.96 -17.92
C TYR A 226 7.88 -6.58 -17.50
N GLY A 227 8.64 -5.86 -16.67
CA GLY A 227 8.25 -4.54 -16.25
C GLY A 227 8.95 -4.03 -15.00
N TYR A 228 8.45 -2.90 -14.51
CA TYR A 228 8.85 -2.25 -13.27
C TYR A 228 7.64 -1.96 -12.40
N PHE A 229 7.81 -2.18 -11.10
CA PHE A 229 6.84 -1.86 -10.07
C PHE A 229 7.34 -0.70 -9.21
N TYR A 230 6.49 0.30 -9.03
CA TYR A 230 6.73 1.52 -8.25
C TYR A 230 5.75 1.57 -7.06
N PRO A 231 6.08 0.97 -5.91
CA PRO A 231 5.15 0.82 -4.78
C PRO A 231 4.59 2.13 -4.24
N GLU A 232 5.43 3.16 -4.14
CA GLU A 232 5.04 4.48 -3.62
C GLU A 232 4.11 5.24 -4.58
N LEU A 233 4.28 5.02 -5.89
CA LEU A 233 3.41 5.60 -6.90
C LEU A 233 2.12 4.80 -7.09
N GLY A 234 2.06 3.55 -6.63
CA GLY A 234 0.96 2.64 -6.94
C GLY A 234 0.91 2.29 -8.43
N VAL A 235 2.06 2.29 -9.12
CA VAL A 235 2.15 2.11 -10.57
C VAL A 235 2.94 0.86 -10.91
N ILE A 236 2.41 0.05 -11.82
CA ILE A 236 3.11 -1.06 -12.47
C ILE A 236 3.24 -0.72 -13.96
N VAL A 237 4.47 -0.56 -14.43
CA VAL A 237 4.79 -0.34 -15.84
C VAL A 237 5.21 -1.67 -16.44
N LEU A 238 4.47 -2.17 -17.42
CA LEU A 238 4.71 -3.43 -18.08
C LEU A 238 5.32 -3.20 -19.47
N ASN A 239 6.27 -4.06 -19.81
CA ASN A 239 6.84 -4.16 -21.14
C ASN A 239 5.81 -4.81 -22.07
N ALA A 240 5.16 -3.99 -22.91
CA ALA A 240 4.08 -4.46 -23.77
C ALA A 240 4.54 -5.57 -24.71
N ASN A 241 5.77 -5.48 -25.24
CA ASN A 241 6.33 -6.49 -26.13
C ASN A 241 6.58 -7.83 -25.42
N ALA A 242 7.28 -7.82 -24.27
CA ALA A 242 7.58 -9.05 -23.52
C ALA A 242 6.32 -9.77 -23.03
N ILE A 243 5.34 -9.01 -22.52
CA ILE A 243 4.05 -9.56 -22.10
C ILE A 243 3.31 -10.13 -23.30
N SER A 244 3.24 -9.41 -24.43
CA SER A 244 2.55 -9.88 -25.64
C SER A 244 3.17 -11.16 -26.19
N SER A 245 4.50 -11.28 -26.23
CA SER A 245 5.18 -12.53 -26.63
C SER A 245 4.85 -13.70 -25.70
N SER A 246 4.77 -13.44 -24.39
CA SER A 246 4.53 -14.48 -23.38
C SER A 246 3.05 -14.89 -23.24
N THR A 247 2.12 -14.03 -23.68
CA THR A 247 0.67 -14.26 -23.54
C THR A 247 -0.02 -14.47 -24.90
N GLY A 248 0.64 -14.14 -26.01
CA GLY A 248 0.03 -14.10 -27.34
C GLY A 248 -1.01 -13.00 -27.50
N LEU A 249 -0.94 -11.93 -26.71
CA LEU A 249 -1.80 -10.76 -26.87
C LEU A 249 -1.42 -10.01 -28.15
N SER A 250 -2.43 -9.54 -28.87
CA SER A 250 -2.22 -8.69 -30.04
C SER A 250 -1.76 -7.30 -29.61
N LEU A 251 -0.67 -6.81 -30.19
CA LEU A 251 -0.13 -5.48 -29.94
C LEU A 251 0.01 -4.70 -31.25
N PRO A 252 -1.10 -4.31 -31.89
CA PRO A 252 -1.05 -3.48 -33.09
C PRO A 252 -0.52 -2.08 -32.76
N ARG A 253 0.15 -1.50 -33.75
CA ARG A 253 0.83 -0.19 -33.66
C ARG A 253 0.46 0.66 -34.88
N SER A 254 -0.82 0.78 -35.15
CA SER A 254 -1.37 1.58 -36.25
C SER A 254 -0.95 3.04 -36.11
N THR A 255 -0.69 3.72 -37.23
CA THR A 255 -0.22 5.12 -37.21
C THR A 255 -1.36 6.14 -37.06
N ASP A 256 -2.58 5.77 -37.44
CA ASP A 256 -3.74 6.66 -37.45
C ASP A 256 -5.07 5.92 -37.22
N SER A 257 -5.05 4.99 -36.28
CA SER A 257 -6.25 4.25 -35.84
C SER A 257 -6.15 4.01 -34.35
N ASN A 258 -7.29 4.01 -33.66
CA ASN A 258 -7.34 3.56 -32.28
C ASN A 258 -7.35 2.03 -32.25
N ASP A 259 -6.26 1.47 -31.75
CA ASP A 259 -6.03 0.03 -31.65
C ASP A 259 -6.61 -0.57 -30.35
N ASN A 260 -7.06 0.28 -29.42
CA ASN A 260 -7.60 -0.12 -28.11
C ASN A 260 -6.66 -1.05 -27.33
N SER A 261 -5.35 -0.89 -27.45
CA SER A 261 -4.35 -1.78 -26.81
C SER A 261 -4.46 -1.77 -25.27
N ALA A 262 -4.99 -0.71 -24.66
CA ALA A 262 -5.31 -0.69 -23.23
C ALA A 262 -6.47 -1.64 -22.87
N GLN A 263 -7.47 -1.74 -23.75
CA GLN A 263 -8.57 -2.70 -23.61
C GLN A 263 -8.06 -4.13 -23.73
N THR A 264 -7.12 -4.41 -24.65
CA THR A 264 -6.50 -5.73 -24.80
C THR A 264 -5.87 -6.21 -23.50
N LEU A 265 -5.12 -5.34 -22.80
CA LEU A 265 -4.57 -5.69 -21.49
C LEU A 265 -5.67 -5.87 -20.44
N TRP A 266 -6.67 -4.98 -20.39
CA TRP A 266 -7.79 -5.15 -19.46
C TRP A 266 -8.50 -6.50 -19.65
N THR A 267 -8.80 -6.90 -20.90
CA THR A 267 -9.41 -8.21 -21.19
C THR A 267 -8.51 -9.37 -20.76
N ALA A 268 -7.18 -9.22 -20.87
CA ALA A 268 -6.24 -10.21 -20.35
C ALA A 268 -6.26 -10.30 -18.82
N ILE A 269 -6.40 -9.17 -18.12
CA ILE A 269 -6.54 -9.13 -16.66
C ILE A 269 -7.88 -9.76 -16.24
N GLU A 270 -8.98 -9.40 -16.91
CA GLU A 270 -10.31 -9.95 -16.67
C GLU A 270 -10.34 -11.48 -16.87
N GLY A 271 -9.78 -11.98 -17.97
CA GLY A 271 -9.66 -13.43 -18.20
C GLY A 271 -8.66 -14.12 -17.27
N GLY A 272 -7.66 -13.38 -16.79
CA GLY A 272 -6.75 -13.81 -15.73
C GLY A 272 -7.46 -14.03 -14.38
N ASN A 273 -8.52 -13.24 -14.12
CA ASN A 273 -9.46 -13.40 -13.03
C ASN A 273 -8.84 -13.48 -11.62
N PHE A 274 -7.70 -12.81 -11.43
CA PHE A 274 -7.01 -12.78 -10.14
C PHE A 274 -6.07 -11.58 -10.06
N PHE A 275 -6.33 -10.71 -9.09
CA PHE A 275 -5.38 -9.68 -8.68
C PHE A 275 -5.40 -9.55 -7.16
N GLN A 276 -4.37 -10.07 -6.52
CA GLN A 276 -4.12 -9.89 -5.09
C GLN A 276 -3.15 -8.74 -4.87
N ALA A 277 -3.40 -7.90 -3.88
CA ALA A 277 -2.46 -6.88 -3.46
C ALA A 277 -2.75 -6.42 -2.03
N ARG A 278 -1.71 -5.93 -1.36
CA ARG A 278 -1.80 -5.31 -0.04
C ARG A 278 -1.22 -3.89 -0.09
N ARG A 279 -1.62 -3.09 0.88
CA ARG A 279 -0.98 -1.80 1.19
C ARG A 279 -0.24 -1.93 2.50
N GLU A 280 0.80 -1.13 2.66
CA GLU A 280 1.47 -0.95 3.93
C GLU A 280 1.52 0.55 4.29
N GLU A 281 1.46 0.82 5.59
CA GLU A 281 1.59 2.16 6.17
C GLU A 281 2.51 2.11 7.40
N GLN A 282 3.32 3.13 7.57
CA GLN A 282 4.19 3.32 8.72
C GLN A 282 3.48 4.18 9.76
N ILE A 283 3.00 3.54 10.83
CA ILE A 283 2.43 4.24 11.97
C ILE A 283 3.56 4.62 12.92
N LYS A 284 3.67 5.90 13.23
CA LYS A 284 4.60 6.38 14.25
C LYS A 284 3.88 6.40 15.59
N SER A 285 4.38 5.62 16.52
CA SER A 285 3.83 5.51 17.87
C SER A 285 4.76 6.16 18.88
N SER A 286 4.19 6.90 19.83
CA SER A 286 4.87 7.29 21.05
C SER A 286 4.28 6.55 22.24
N HIS A 287 5.13 5.91 23.02
CA HIS A 287 4.77 5.27 24.27
C HIS A 287 5.25 6.09 25.45
N TYR A 288 4.33 6.40 26.36
CA TYR A 288 4.60 7.06 27.64
C TYR A 288 4.31 6.08 28.78
N PHE A 289 5.30 5.82 29.61
CA PHE A 289 5.16 4.96 30.79
C PHE A 289 4.87 5.83 32.01
N CYS A 290 3.60 5.93 32.38
CA CYS A 290 3.19 6.67 33.56
C CYS A 290 3.38 5.74 34.78
N ARG A 291 4.43 5.97 35.55
CA ARG A 291 4.71 5.22 36.78
C ARG A 291 4.00 5.87 37.95
N VAL A 292 3.32 5.05 38.72
CA VAL A 292 2.62 5.45 39.93
C VAL A 292 3.23 4.68 41.09
N GLU A 293 4.15 5.34 41.78
CA GLU A 293 4.91 4.79 42.89
C GLU A 293 4.04 4.55 44.13
N SER A 294 4.55 3.74 45.05
CA SER A 294 3.92 3.40 46.33
C SER A 294 3.47 4.65 47.11
N GLY A 295 4.30 5.69 47.17
CA GLY A 295 4.01 6.93 47.90
C GLY A 295 3.03 7.91 47.22
N GLN A 296 2.72 7.73 45.94
CA GLN A 296 1.98 8.72 45.15
C GLN A 296 0.52 8.31 44.92
N TYR A 297 -0.36 9.31 44.74
CA TYR A 297 -1.76 9.14 44.29
C TYR A 297 -2.64 8.20 45.14
N ASN A 298 -2.31 7.98 46.42
CA ASN A 298 -3.05 7.10 47.32
C ASN A 298 -4.39 7.66 47.82
N TRP A 299 -4.59 8.97 47.69
CA TRP A 299 -5.81 9.67 48.10
C TRP A 299 -6.57 10.20 46.88
N SER A 300 -7.87 10.37 47.00
CA SER A 300 -8.73 10.88 45.92
C SER A 300 -9.30 12.24 46.29
N GLN A 301 -9.40 13.14 45.31
CA GLN A 301 -10.11 14.41 45.43
C GLN A 301 -11.61 14.31 45.08
N ASN A 302 -12.12 13.10 44.81
CA ASN A 302 -13.54 12.91 44.52
C ASN A 302 -14.37 13.36 45.74
N PRO A 303 -15.44 14.17 45.55
CA PRO A 303 -16.31 14.59 46.65
C PRO A 303 -16.84 13.44 47.52
N THR A 304 -17.01 12.23 46.98
CA THR A 304 -17.45 11.05 47.77
C THR A 304 -16.39 10.51 48.73
N TYR A 305 -15.13 10.90 48.55
CA TYR A 305 -14.01 10.51 49.42
C TYR A 305 -14.02 11.23 50.76
N TYR A 306 -14.66 12.41 50.80
CA TYR A 306 -14.76 13.26 51.98
C TYR A 306 -16.21 13.47 52.40
N THR A 307 -16.41 13.61 53.71
CA THR A 307 -17.67 14.06 54.29
C THR A 307 -17.78 15.57 54.08
N GLY A 308 -18.87 16.02 53.46
CA GLY A 308 -18.96 17.34 52.82
C GLY A 308 -18.64 18.55 53.70
N SER A 309 -18.89 18.49 55.01
CA SER A 309 -18.85 19.69 55.87
C SER A 309 -17.53 19.91 56.60
N ASN A 310 -16.78 18.83 56.90
CA ASN A 310 -15.63 18.90 57.81
C ASN A 310 -14.31 18.43 57.18
N GLY A 311 -14.31 18.03 55.90
CA GLY A 311 -13.11 17.47 55.26
C GLY A 311 -12.63 16.13 55.85
N ASN A 312 -13.42 15.52 56.74
CA ASN A 312 -13.15 14.19 57.29
C ASN A 312 -13.39 13.13 56.22
N LEU A 313 -12.59 12.07 56.20
CA LEU A 313 -12.77 10.95 55.28
C LEU A 313 -14.11 10.24 55.51
N THR A 314 -14.84 9.92 54.44
CA THR A 314 -16.10 9.16 54.52
C THR A 314 -15.90 7.78 55.16
N ASN A 315 -14.75 7.16 54.90
CA ASN A 315 -14.33 5.90 55.53
C ASN A 315 -13.17 6.18 56.52
N PRO A 316 -13.41 6.11 57.84
CA PRO A 316 -12.37 6.40 58.85
C PRO A 316 -11.15 5.48 58.77
N THR A 317 -11.32 4.26 58.26
CA THR A 317 -10.22 3.28 58.07
C THR A 317 -9.18 3.72 57.04
N PHE A 318 -9.51 4.67 56.15
CA PHE A 318 -8.59 5.19 55.14
C PHE A 318 -7.54 6.14 55.71
N ILE A 319 -7.62 6.51 56.99
CA ILE A 319 -6.58 7.29 57.68
C ILE A 319 -5.27 6.50 57.72
N GLN A 320 -5.33 5.20 58.00
CA GLN A 320 -4.15 4.32 58.08
C GLN A 320 -3.89 3.54 56.77
N ASN A 321 -4.94 3.23 56.01
CA ASN A 321 -4.81 2.51 54.75
C ASN A 321 -5.69 3.15 53.65
N PRO A 322 -5.19 4.22 53.01
CA PRO A 322 -5.95 4.91 51.97
C PRO A 322 -6.07 4.05 50.71
N LYS A 323 -7.29 3.99 50.16
CA LYS A 323 -7.59 3.31 48.89
C LYS A 323 -8.13 4.31 47.88
N SER A 324 -7.48 4.44 46.74
CA SER A 324 -7.95 5.25 45.61
C SER A 324 -8.05 4.38 44.35
N TYR A 325 -8.77 4.86 43.34
CA TYR A 325 -8.89 4.17 42.06
C TYR A 325 -8.50 5.10 40.93
N ILE A 326 -7.51 4.68 40.14
CA ILE A 326 -7.12 5.40 38.94
C ILE A 326 -8.05 4.96 37.82
N THR A 327 -8.70 5.91 37.15
CA THR A 327 -9.64 5.65 36.05
C THR A 327 -9.20 6.30 34.74
N THR A 328 -8.48 7.41 34.84
CA THR A 328 -8.11 8.25 33.71
C THR A 328 -6.70 8.78 33.92
N VAL A 329 -5.92 8.85 32.85
CA VAL A 329 -4.59 9.46 32.80
C VAL A 329 -4.65 10.63 31.82
N GLY A 330 -4.26 11.82 32.26
CA GLY A 330 -4.12 13.01 31.41
C GLY A 330 -2.64 13.32 31.20
N LEU A 331 -2.24 13.54 29.95
CA LEU A 331 -0.89 14.00 29.58
C LEU A 331 -0.94 15.50 29.31
N TYR A 332 -0.06 16.25 29.95
CA TYR A 332 0.04 17.70 29.84
C TYR A 332 1.40 18.11 29.28
N ASN A 333 1.46 19.26 28.60
CA ASN A 333 2.73 19.89 28.22
C ASN A 333 3.28 20.78 29.35
N ASP A 334 4.47 21.34 29.14
CA ASP A 334 5.16 22.21 30.10
C ASP A 334 4.40 23.53 30.40
N ASN A 335 3.41 23.88 29.55
CA ASN A 335 2.51 25.01 29.74
C ASN A 335 1.19 24.62 30.45
N ASN A 336 1.08 23.40 30.98
CA ASN A 336 -0.13 22.83 31.58
C ASN A 336 -1.33 22.68 30.63
N GLU A 337 -1.10 22.60 29.32
CA GLU A 337 -2.14 22.30 28.34
C GLU A 337 -2.30 20.79 28.18
N LEU A 338 -3.55 20.32 28.18
CA LEU A 338 -3.88 18.90 28.05
C LEU A 338 -3.66 18.44 26.60
N LEU A 339 -2.70 17.53 26.41
CA LEU A 339 -2.37 16.97 25.10
C LEU A 339 -3.17 15.70 24.79
N ALA A 340 -3.39 14.86 25.80
CA ALA A 340 -4.09 13.59 25.61
C ALA A 340 -4.78 13.11 26.90
N VAL A 341 -5.86 12.35 26.74
CA VAL A 341 -6.59 11.69 27.83
C VAL A 341 -6.77 10.22 27.50
N ALA A 342 -6.33 9.34 28.39
CA ALA A 342 -6.54 7.91 28.30
C ALA A 342 -7.46 7.45 29.42
N LYS A 343 -8.51 6.69 29.09
CA LYS A 343 -9.39 6.05 30.08
C LYS A 343 -9.03 4.58 30.20
N LEU A 344 -8.95 4.10 31.44
CA LEU A 344 -8.73 2.70 31.75
C LEU A 344 -10.05 1.92 31.57
N SER A 345 -9.97 0.72 31.01
CA SER A 345 -11.13 -0.17 30.83
C SER A 345 -11.73 -0.62 32.16
N GLN A 346 -10.91 -0.70 33.20
CA GLN A 346 -11.31 -0.99 34.58
C GLN A 346 -10.57 -0.05 35.54
N PRO A 347 -11.24 0.44 36.61
CA PRO A 347 -10.58 1.24 37.64
C PRO A 347 -9.46 0.45 38.33
N LEU A 348 -8.25 1.01 38.36
CA LEU A 348 -7.09 0.38 38.98
C LEU A 348 -7.00 0.79 40.46
N LEU A 349 -7.12 -0.18 41.37
CA LEU A 349 -6.97 0.06 42.80
C LEU A 349 -5.52 0.45 43.14
N LYS A 350 -5.36 1.61 43.79
CA LYS A 350 -4.10 2.11 44.34
C LYS A 350 -4.14 2.16 45.87
N SER A 351 -3.03 1.76 46.48
CA SER A 351 -2.73 1.80 47.92
C SER A 351 -1.23 1.94 48.14
N GLN A 352 -0.79 2.19 49.37
CA GLN A 352 0.65 2.34 49.68
C GLN A 352 1.47 1.10 49.29
N ASP A 353 0.90 -0.10 49.46
CA ASP A 353 1.58 -1.37 49.12
C ASP A 353 1.51 -1.74 47.62
N ARG A 354 0.90 -0.90 46.78
CA ARG A 354 0.68 -1.21 45.36
C ARG A 354 1.25 -0.12 44.47
N GLU A 355 2.15 -0.52 43.60
CA GLU A 355 2.66 0.32 42.50
C GLU A 355 2.00 -0.08 41.19
N ALA A 356 1.95 0.85 40.24
CA ALA A 356 1.37 0.62 38.94
C ALA A 356 2.17 1.31 37.85
N VAL A 357 2.25 0.68 36.67
CA VAL A 357 2.80 1.31 35.47
C VAL A 357 1.73 1.26 34.39
N ILE A 358 1.34 2.44 33.90
CA ILE A 358 0.33 2.59 32.86
C ILE A 358 1.06 2.98 31.57
N LYS A 359 1.01 2.11 30.56
CA LYS A 359 1.53 2.39 29.22
C LYS A 359 0.47 3.14 28.41
N VAL A 360 0.71 4.41 28.12
CA VAL A 360 -0.11 5.21 27.21
C VAL A 360 0.52 5.16 25.82
N ARG A 361 -0.25 4.67 24.83
CA ARG A 361 0.17 4.63 23.42
C ARG A 361 -0.55 5.75 22.66
N LEU A 362 0.22 6.62 22.02
CA LEU A 362 -0.27 7.62 21.08
C LEU A 362 0.19 7.22 19.69
N ASP A 363 -0.78 6.99 18.80
CA ASP A 363 -0.56 6.70 17.39
C ASP A 363 -0.92 7.95 16.59
N PHE A 364 -0.04 8.35 15.65
CA PHE A 364 -0.20 9.56 14.83
C PHE A 364 0.21 9.33 13.38
#